data_AF-A0A151JZB4-F1
#
_entry.id   AF-A0A151JZB4-F1
#
_cell.length_a   1.000
_cell.length_b   1.000
_cell.length_c   1.000
_cell.angle_alpha   90.00
_cell.angle_beta   90.00
_cell.angle_gamma   90.00
#
_symmetry.space_group_name_H-M   'P 1'
#
loop_
_entity.id
_entity.type
_entity.pdbx_description
1 polymer ?
#
loop_
_entity_poly.entity_id
_entity_poly.type
_entity_poly.pdbx_seq_one_letter_code
_entity_poly.pdbx_strand_id
1 'polypeptide(L)' 'INFLNVTIINNSNYLQLDWYYKPTFSGRYLNYLSSHPIFHKKGVIMSILDRAMLLSNPKFHCNNTLSSLFVLY' A
#
# COMPACT_ATOMS: atom_id res chain seq x y z
N ILE A 1 -13.77 0.31 8.50
CA ILE A 1 -14.15 -0.81 7.60
C ILE A 1 -13.10 -0.92 6.51
N ASN A 2 -12.72 -2.14 6.13
CA ASN A 2 -11.66 -2.35 5.13
C ASN A 2 -12.29 -2.82 3.83
N PHE A 3 -11.98 -2.14 2.72
CA PHE A 3 -12.49 -2.47 1.41
C PHE A 3 -11.42 -2.24 0.35
N LEU A 4 -11.20 -3.25 -0.52
CA LEU A 4 -10.11 -3.26 -1.49
C LEU A 4 -8.75 -2.97 -0.86
N ASN A 5 -8.21 -1.77 -1.09
CA ASN A 5 -6.91 -1.30 -0.63
C ASN A 5 -7.03 -0.12 0.35
N VAL A 6 -8.22 0.10 0.93
CA VAL A 6 -8.48 1.26 1.78
C VAL A 6 -9.18 0.85 3.08
N THR A 7 -8.74 1.45 4.17
CA THR A 7 -9.42 1.45 5.47
C THR A 7 -10.20 2.76 5.58
N ILE A 8 -11.52 2.65 5.64
CA ILE A 8 -12.40 3.80 5.89
C ILE A 8 -12.58 3.93 7.40
N ILE A 9 -12.19 5.08 7.93
CA ILE A 9 -12.24 5.46 9.34
C ILE A 9 -13.29 6.57 9.48
N ASN A 10 -14.31 6.36 10.30
CA ASN A 10 -15.33 7.37 10.55
C ASN A 10 -14.98 8.15 11.82
N ASN A 11 -14.65 9.43 11.70
CA ASN A 11 -14.37 10.33 12.83
C ASN A 11 -15.53 11.29 13.07
N SER A 12 -16.73 10.74 13.29
CA SER A 12 -18.00 11.42 13.66
C SER A 12 -18.52 12.50 12.70
N ASN A 13 -17.67 13.38 12.18
CA ASN A 13 -17.98 14.50 11.29
C ASN A 13 -17.32 14.37 9.90
N TYR A 14 -16.32 13.51 9.75
CA TYR A 14 -15.65 13.33 8.47
C TYR A 14 -15.06 11.93 8.34
N LEU A 15 -15.03 11.47 7.09
CA LEU A 15 -14.43 10.19 6.72
C LEU A 15 -12.94 10.40 6.46
N GLN A 16 -12.15 9.53 7.05
CA GLN A 16 -10.73 9.44 6.75
C GLN A 16 -10.44 8.14 6.03
N LEU A 17 -9.57 8.24 5.02
CA LEU A 17 -9.09 7.09 4.29
C LEU A 17 -7.65 6.83 4.71
N ASP A 18 -7.36 5.56 4.95
CA ASP A 18 -6.02 5.06 5.15
C ASP A 18 -5.76 3.89 4.19
N TRP A 19 -4.50 3.63 3.88
CA TRP A 19 -4.15 2.52 3.00
C TRP A 19 -4.31 1.19 3.75
N TYR A 20 -5.04 0.27 3.15
CA TYR A 20 -5.19 -1.09 3.67
C TYR A 20 -4.38 -2.06 2.82
N TYR A 21 -3.40 -2.71 3.45
CA TYR A 21 -2.75 -3.89 2.90
C TYR A 21 -3.25 -5.13 3.61
N LYS A 22 -3.55 -6.19 2.84
CA LYS A 22 -3.91 -7.47 3.44
C LYS A 22 -2.70 -8.04 4.19
N PRO A 23 -2.88 -8.59 5.40
CA PRO A 23 -1.78 -9.17 6.18
C PRO A 23 -1.17 -10.41 5.49
N THR A 24 -1.94 -11.06 4.63
CA THR A 24 -1.49 -12.22 3.84
C THR A 24 -1.23 -11.81 2.40
N PHE A 25 -0.01 -12.07 1.92
CA PHE A 25 0.34 -11.91 0.52
C PHE A 25 -0.37 -12.96 -0.34
N SER A 26 -1.13 -12.52 -1.35
CA SER A 26 -1.89 -13.41 -2.24
C SER A 26 -1.09 -13.89 -3.46
N GLY A 27 0.20 -13.57 -3.56
CA GLY A 27 1.01 -13.86 -4.75
C GLY A 27 0.79 -12.90 -5.92
N ARG A 28 -0.07 -11.88 -5.77
CA ARG A 28 -0.43 -10.94 -6.85
C ARG A 28 0.64 -9.92 -7.19
N TYR A 29 1.56 -9.64 -6.27
CA TYR A 29 2.71 -8.78 -6.56
C TYR A 29 3.93 -9.64 -6.90
N LEU A 30 4.86 -9.04 -7.63
CA LEU A 30 6.13 -9.67 -7.95
C LEU A 30 7.01 -9.72 -6.69
N ASN A 31 7.45 -10.91 -6.30
CA ASN A 31 8.38 -11.06 -5.18
C ASN A 31 9.70 -10.32 -5.49
N TYR A 32 10.13 -9.41 -4.62
CA TYR A 32 11.36 -8.65 -4.81
C TYR A 32 12.60 -9.54 -4.92
N LEU A 33 12.60 -10.71 -4.27
CA LEU A 33 13.71 -11.68 -4.31
C LEU A 33 13.71 -12.59 -5.54
N SER A 34 12.69 -12.52 -6.40
CA SER A 34 12.64 -13.34 -7.62
C SER A 34 13.69 -12.93 -8.67
N SER A 35 13.96 -13.77 -9.66
CA SER A 35 14.96 -13.53 -10.72
C SER A 35 14.56 -12.47 -11.77
N HIS A 36 13.42 -11.80 -11.61
CA HIS A 36 12.93 -10.82 -12.57
C HIS A 36 13.83 -9.57 -12.65
N PRO A 37 13.87 -8.89 -13.81
CA PRO A 37 14.65 -7.67 -13.97
C PRO A 37 14.25 -6.58 -12.97
N ILE A 38 15.24 -5.79 -12.53
CA ILE A 38 15.07 -4.75 -11.51
C ILE A 38 13.98 -3.72 -11.89
N PHE A 39 13.81 -3.44 -13.18
CA PHE A 39 12.82 -2.48 -13.67
C PHE A 39 11.38 -2.91 -13.36
N HIS A 40 11.06 -4.20 -13.51
CA HIS A 40 9.74 -4.73 -13.17
C HIS A 40 9.48 -4.65 -11.65
N LYS A 41 10.49 -4.96 -10.84
CA LYS A 41 10.41 -4.83 -9.37
C LYS A 41 10.16 -3.38 -8.95
N LYS A 42 10.86 -2.43 -9.55
CA LYS A 42 10.67 -0.98 -9.31
C LYS A 42 9.25 -0.54 -9.68
N GLY A 43 8.72 -0.99 -10.81
CA GLY A 43 7.34 -0.69 -11.21
C GLY A 43 6.32 -1.19 -10.19
N VAL A 44 6.53 -2.38 -9.62
CA VAL A 44 5.67 -2.90 -8.55
C VAL A 44 5.76 -2.05 -7.28
N ILE A 45 6.96 -1.73 -6.81
CA ILE A 45 7.17 -0.84 -5.65
C ILE A 45 6.46 0.50 -5.86
N MET A 46 6.66 1.13 -7.02
CA MET A 46 6.06 2.43 -7.35
C MET A 46 4.53 2.34 -7.34
N SER A 47 3.95 1.30 -7.93
CA SER A 47 2.50 1.13 -7.94
C SER A 47 1.88 0.96 -6.54
N ILE A 48 2.62 0.38 -5.59
CA ILE A 48 2.17 0.23 -4.20
C ILE A 48 2.29 1.59 -3.48
N LEU A 49 3.41 2.29 -3.67
CA LEU A 49 3.63 3.63 -3.12
C LEU A 49 2.57 4.63 -3.60
N ASP A 50 2.27 4.64 -4.90
CA ASP A 50 1.25 5.50 -5.51
C ASP A 50 -0.11 5.24 -4.86
N ARG A 51 -0.49 3.98 -4.66
CA ARG A 51 -1.75 3.63 -3.98
C ARG A 51 -1.75 4.09 -2.53
N ALA A 52 -0.64 3.87 -1.81
CA ALA A 52 -0.48 4.30 -0.43
C ALA A 52 -0.65 5.82 -0.28
N MET A 53 -0.12 6.62 -1.20
CA MET A 53 -0.24 8.08 -1.17
C MET A 53 -1.58 8.59 -1.68
N LEU A 54 -2.04 8.10 -2.84
CA LEU A 54 -3.24 8.61 -3.51
C LEU A 54 -4.54 8.22 -2.80
N LEU A 55 -4.56 7.07 -2.13
CA LEU A 55 -5.77 6.55 -1.48
C LEU A 55 -5.88 6.93 0.00
N SER A 56 -4.81 7.45 0.62
CA SER A 56 -4.81 7.78 2.04
C SER A 56 -4.71 9.29 2.28
N ASN A 57 -5.22 9.72 3.43
CA ASN A 57 -5.10 11.11 3.84
C ASN A 57 -3.63 11.47 4.14
N PRO A 58 -3.21 12.75 3.90
CA PRO A 58 -1.83 13.19 4.07
C PRO A 58 -1.18 12.83 5.41
N LYS A 59 -1.97 12.83 6.48
CA LYS A 59 -1.49 12.46 7.83
C LYS A 59 -0.97 11.02 7.95
N PHE A 60 -1.37 10.13 7.03
CA PHE A 60 -0.94 8.73 7.03
C PHE A 60 0.19 8.46 6.03
N HIS A 61 0.58 9.43 5.20
CA HIS A 61 1.55 9.23 4.13
C HIS A 61 2.90 8.73 4.65
N CYS A 62 3.45 9.31 5.72
CA CYS A 62 4.73 8.89 6.28
C CYS A 62 4.72 7.44 6.80
N ASN A 63 3.62 6.99 7.40
CA ASN A 63 3.51 5.62 7.90
C ASN A 63 3.27 4.62 6.76
N ASN A 64 2.49 5.04 5.76
CA ASN A 64 2.15 4.21 4.61
C ASN A 64 3.33 4.06 3.64
N THR A 65 4.19 5.06 3.49
CA THR A 65 5.43 4.95 2.71
C THR A 65 6.35 3.91 3.32
N LEU A 66 6.58 3.97 4.64
CA LEU A 66 7.37 2.98 5.35
C LEU A 66 6.75 1.57 5.19
N SER A 67 5.45 1.45 5.42
CA SER A 67 4.73 0.16 5.32
C SER A 67 4.79 -0.42 3.90
N SER A 68 4.71 0.43 2.86
CA SER A 68 4.77 0.01 1.46
C SER A 68 6.09 -0.65 1.07
N LEU A 69 7.19 -0.24 1.70
CA LEU A 69 8.51 -0.82 1.48
C LEU A 69 8.60 -2.24 2.04
N PHE A 70 7.97 -2.47 3.21
CA PHE A 70 7.98 -3.77 3.87
C PHE A 70 7.06 -4.81 3.22
N VAL A 71 6.02 -4.40 2.48
CA VAL A 71 5.08 -5.36 1.83
C VAL A 71 5.74 -6.28 0.79
N LEU A 72 6.93 -5.93 0.31
CA LEU A 72 7.64 -6.70 -0.71
C LEU A 72 8.80 -7.55 -0.16
N TYR A 73 9.02 -7.54 1.15
CA TYR A 73 9.94 -8.41 1.89
C TYR A 73 9.17 -9.51 2.62
#